data_AF-A0A965MQV5-F1
#
_entry.id   AF-A0A965MQV5-F1
#
_cell.length_a   1.000
_cell.length_b   1.000
_cell.length_c   1.000
_cell.angle_alpha   90.00
_cell.angle_beta   90.00
_cell.angle_gamma   90.00
#
_symmetry.space_group_name_H-M   'P 1'
#
loop_
_entity.id
_entity.type
_entity.pdbx_description
1 polymer ?
#
loop_
_entity_poly.entity_id
_entity_poly.type
_entity_poly.pdbx_seq_one_letter_code
_entity_poly.pdbx_strand_id
1 'polypeptide(L)'
;MVRTLTDGSELVTFRIIVSDGAGRHDTLDCASTKRGIISRAKALPVDARVDVVGALRRTFWRAGTSVASRTSIDVLTLTRGR
;
A
#
# COMPACT_ATOMS: atom_id res chain seq x y z
N MET A 1 -2.96 8.11 -0.24
CA MET A 1 -3.84 8.82 0.73
C MET A 1 -3.35 8.56 2.14
N VAL A 2 -3.39 9.55 3.03
CA VAL A 2 -3.03 9.39 4.44
C VAL A 2 -4.24 9.67 5.31
N ARG A 3 -4.48 8.83 6.30
CA ARG A 3 -5.53 9.01 7.29
C ARG A 3 -4.98 8.88 8.70
N THR A 4 -5.59 9.59 9.64
CA THR A 4 -5.32 9.44 11.07
C THR A 4 -6.22 8.34 11.63
N LEU A 5 -5.65 7.44 12.42
CA LEU A 5 -6.36 6.38 13.14
C LEU A 5 -6.91 6.91 14.47
N THR A 6 -7.77 6.12 15.10
CA THR A 6 -8.43 6.48 16.37
C THR A 6 -7.45 6.68 17.52
N ASP A 7 -6.27 6.06 17.45
CA ASP A 7 -5.17 6.22 18.40
C ASP A 7 -4.26 7.43 18.08
N GLY A 8 -4.62 8.24 17.07
CA GLY A 8 -3.83 9.39 16.62
C GLY A 8 -2.67 9.05 15.69
N SER A 9 -2.38 7.76 15.44
CA SER A 9 -1.32 7.38 14.51
C SER A 9 -1.73 7.63 13.05
N GLU A 10 -0.77 7.94 12.17
CA GLU A 10 -1.03 8.07 10.74
C GLU A 10 -0.89 6.72 10.03
N LEU A 11 -1.75 6.48 9.04
CA LEU A 11 -1.67 5.36 8.11
C LEU A 11 -1.69 5.89 6.68
N VAL A 12 -0.64 5.59 5.92
CA VAL A 12 -0.64 5.79 4.47
C VAL A 12 -1.13 4.53 3.76
N THR A 13 -2.00 4.73 2.77
CA THR A 13 -2.39 3.69 1.81
C THR A 13 -2.21 4.21 0.39
N PHE A 14 -1.63 3.38 -0.47
CA PHE A 14 -1.46 3.66 -1.89
C PHE A 14 -1.54 2.35 -2.67
N ARG A 15 -1.69 2.43 -3.99
CA ARG A 15 -1.74 1.28 -4.87
C ARG A 15 -0.57 1.36 -5.83
N ILE A 16 0.06 0.23 -6.09
CA ILE A 16 1.02 0.10 -7.18
C ILE A 16 0.40 -0.74 -8.29
N ILE A 17 0.79 -0.43 -9.52
CA ILE A 17 0.48 -1.22 -10.70
C ILE A 17 1.79 -1.93 -11.09
N VAL A 18 1.74 -3.24 -11.18
CA VAL A 18 2.88 -4.06 -11.63
C VAL A 18 2.52 -4.61 -13.00
N SER A 19 3.41 -4.45 -13.98
CA SER A 19 3.24 -5.02 -15.32
C SER A 19 4.25 -6.12 -15.58
N ASP A 20 3.84 -7.14 -16.31
CA ASP A 20 4.73 -8.18 -16.84
C ASP A 20 5.38 -7.78 -18.18
N GLY A 21 5.07 -6.60 -18.72
CA GLY A 21 5.53 -6.15 -20.03
C GLY A 21 4.82 -6.77 -21.23
N ALA A 22 3.91 -7.74 -21.00
CA ALA A 22 3.10 -8.41 -22.02
C ALA A 22 1.64 -7.91 -22.06
N GLY A 23 1.37 -6.76 -21.42
CA GLY A 23 0.05 -6.14 -21.35
C GLY A 23 -0.80 -6.58 -20.18
N ARG A 24 -0.31 -7.49 -19.31
CA ARG A 24 -0.97 -7.80 -18.05
C ARG A 24 -0.55 -6.80 -16.98
N HIS A 25 -1.51 -6.44 -16.13
CA HIS A 25 -1.29 -5.56 -15.00
C HIS A 25 -1.94 -6.16 -13.76
N ASP A 26 -1.16 -6.26 -12.69
CA ASP A 26 -1.65 -6.55 -11.36
C ASP A 26 -1.69 -5.26 -10.55
N THR A 27 -2.66 -5.17 -9.65
CA THR A 27 -2.77 -4.05 -8.71
C THR A 27 -2.56 -4.57 -7.30
N LEU A 28 -1.63 -3.94 -6.58
CA LEU A 28 -1.30 -4.32 -5.21
C LEU A 28 -1.56 -3.14 -4.29
N ASP A 29 -2.43 -3.36 -3.31
CA ASP A 29 -2.69 -2.38 -2.26
C ASP A 29 -1.52 -2.40 -1.26
N CYS A 30 -0.97 -1.22 -0.96
CA CYS A 30 0.13 -1.02 -0.03
C CYS A 30 -0.32 -0.17 1.15
N ALA A 31 0.18 -0.48 2.35
CA ALA A 31 -0.14 0.24 3.57
C ALA A 31 1.08 0.34 4.49
N SER A 32 1.19 1.42 5.26
CA SER A 32 2.18 1.54 6.33
C SER A 32 1.81 2.61 7.36
N THR A 33 2.12 2.35 8.63
CA THR A 33 2.06 3.35 9.72
C THR A 33 3.43 3.99 9.99
N LYS A 34 4.49 3.55 9.30
CA LYS A 34 5.85 4.07 9.53
C LYS A 34 5.98 5.49 8.99
N ARG A 35 6.29 6.45 9.87
CA ARG A 35 6.48 7.88 9.52
C ARG A 35 7.41 8.10 8.32
N GLY A 36 8.50 7.34 8.23
CA GLY A 36 9.45 7.43 7.11
C GLY A 36 8.89 6.96 5.76
N ILE A 37 7.96 6.00 5.76
CA ILE A 37 7.26 5.56 4.56
C ILE A 37 6.16 6.54 4.20
N ILE A 38 5.42 7.04 5.20
CA ILE A 38 4.39 8.07 5.02
C ILE A 38 4.99 9.31 4.35
N SER A 39 6.12 9.82 4.84
CA SER A 39 6.80 10.99 4.26
C SER A 39 7.23 10.76 2.81
N ARG A 40 7.79 9.58 2.50
CA ARG A 40 8.21 9.24 1.13
C ARG A 40 7.03 9.08 0.19
N ALA A 41 5.99 8.39 0.61
CA ALA A 41 4.77 8.20 -0.17
C ALA A 41 4.06 9.54 -0.46
N LYS A 42 4.06 10.49 0.49
CA LYS A 42 3.53 11.86 0.27
C LYS A 42 4.33 12.65 -0.77
N ALA A 43 5.64 12.38 -0.92
CA ALA A 43 6.53 13.11 -1.81
C ALA A 43 6.59 12.53 -3.24
N LEU A 44 6.05 11.33 -3.47
CA LEU A 44 6.02 10.70 -4.78
C LEU A 44 4.85 11.24 -5.60
N PRO A 45 5.06 11.63 -6.87
CA PRO A 45 3.95 11.93 -7.76
C PRO A 45 3.17 10.65 -8.08
N VAL A 46 1.92 10.83 -8.53
CA VAL A 46 1.18 9.74 -9.17
C VAL A 46 2.00 9.21 -10.36
N ASP A 47 1.91 7.91 -10.61
CA ASP A 47 2.66 7.18 -11.65
C ASP A 47 4.19 7.14 -11.47
N ALA A 48 4.71 7.56 -10.32
CA ALA A 48 6.11 7.34 -10.00
C ALA A 48 6.44 5.84 -9.99
N ARG A 49 7.49 5.45 -10.71
CA ARG A 49 8.08 4.11 -10.59
C ARG A 49 8.70 3.98 -9.19
N VAL A 50 8.38 2.89 -8.50
CA VAL A 50 8.81 2.64 -7.13
C VAL A 50 9.18 1.19 -6.93
N ASP A 51 10.12 0.95 -6.03
CA ASP A 51 10.40 -0.37 -5.50
C ASP A 51 9.84 -0.45 -4.07
N VAL A 52 9.11 -1.54 -3.80
CA VAL A 52 8.45 -1.78 -2.52
C VAL A 52 8.97 -3.09 -1.95
N VAL A 53 9.47 -3.05 -0.73
CA VAL A 53 9.77 -4.25 0.07
C VAL A 53 8.85 -4.25 1.27
N GLY A 54 8.22 -5.39 1.53
CA GLY A 54 7.24 -5.52 2.59
C GLY A 54 6.82 -6.94 2.87
N ALA A 55 5.81 -7.09 3.70
CA ALA A 55 5.20 -8.36 4.02
C ALA A 55 3.79 -8.44 3.42
N LEU A 56 3.46 -9.60 2.83
CA LEU A 56 2.08 -9.85 2.40
C LEU A 56 1.20 -10.05 3.64
N ARG A 57 0.09 -9.32 3.70
CA ARG A 57 -0.90 -9.41 4.76
C ARG A 57 -2.27 -9.66 4.16
N ARG A 58 -2.99 -10.62 4.74
CA ARG A 58 -4.41 -10.83 4.45
C ARG A 58 -5.23 -10.48 5.68
N THR A 59 -6.09 -9.48 5.55
CA THR A 59 -7.00 -9.07 6.60
C THR A 59 -8.40 -9.57 6.27
N PHE A 60 -9.13 -10.01 7.28
CA PHE A 60 -10.51 -10.45 7.19
C PHE A 60 -11.38 -9.58 8.08
N TRP A 61 -12.60 -9.29 7.65
CA TRP A 61 -13.58 -8.57 8.46
C TRP A 61 -15.00 -8.99 8.08
N ARG A 62 -15.94 -8.74 9.00
CA ARG A 62 -17.36 -8.94 8.72
C ARG A 62 -17.85 -7.84 7.79
N ALA A 63 -18.48 -8.24 6.69
CA ALA A 63 -19.11 -7.36 5.72
C ALA A 63 -20.59 -7.75 5.62
N GLY A 64 -21.40 -7.19 6.53
CA GLY A 64 -22.79 -7.57 6.71
C GLY A 64 -22.91 -9.04 7.14
N THR A 65 -23.65 -9.84 6.35
CA THR A 65 -23.83 -11.29 6.56
C THR A 65 -22.67 -12.14 6.03
N SER A 66 -21.67 -11.54 5.39
CA SER A 66 -20.54 -12.23 4.76
C SER A 66 -19.20 -11.92 5.42
N VAL A 67 -18.16 -12.71 5.10
CA VAL A 67 -16.77 -12.40 5.45
C VAL A 67 -16.09 -11.84 4.21
N ALA A 68 -15.52 -10.63 4.33
CA ALA A 68 -14.67 -10.04 3.32
C ALA A 68 -13.19 -10.28 3.67
N SER A 69 -12.33 -10.24 2.64
CA SER A 69 -10.89 -10.25 2.83
C SER A 69 -10.19 -9.30 1.87
N ARG A 70 -9.02 -8.78 2.28
CA ARG A 70 -8.13 -8.01 1.41
C ARG A 70 -6.70 -8.42 1.64
N THR A 71 -6.00 -8.61 0.54
CA THR A 71 -4.56 -8.79 0.50
C THR A 71 -3.92 -7.42 0.30
N SER A 72 -2.92 -7.11 1.12
CA SER A 72 -2.14 -5.87 1.00
C SER A 72 -0.68 -6.13 1.37
N ILE A 73 0.20 -5.22 0.97
CA ILE A 73 1.59 -5.20 1.38
C ILE A 73 1.73 -4.25 2.55
N ASP A 74 2.18 -4.76 3.69
CA ASP A 74 2.70 -3.94 4.79
C ASP A 74 4.12 -3.48 4.43
N VAL A 75 4.26 -2.19 4.11
CA VAL A 75 5.47 -1.63 3.51
C VAL A 75 6.54 -1.41 4.56
N LEU A 76 7.69 -2.06 4.35
CA LEU A 76 8.89 -1.93 5.18
C LEU A 76 9.87 -0.92 4.57
N THR A 77 10.00 -0.93 3.24
CA THR A 77 10.85 -0.02 2.47
C THR A 77 10.11 0.47 1.23
N LEU A 78 10.29 1.75 0.93
CA LEU A 78 9.76 2.40 -0.27
C LEU A 78 10.87 3.28 -0.88
N THR A 79 11.30 2.94 -2.08
CA THR A 79 12.30 3.70 -2.83
C THR A 79 11.77 4.10 -4.19
N ARG A 80 12.25 5.23 -4.71
CA ARG A 80 11.95 5.62 -6.09
C ARG A 80 12.73 4.71 -7.02
N GLY A 81 12.03 4.06 -7.94
CA GLY A 81 12.62 3.25 -8.99
C GLY A 81 13.33 4.13 -10.01
N ARG A 82 14.31 3.55 -10.69
CA ARG A 82 15.00 4.18 -11.83
C ARG A 82 14.19 4.02 -13.11
#